data_AF-A0A9X2KUI4-F1
#
_entry.id   AF-A0A9X2KUI4-F1
#
_cell.length_a   1.000
_cell.length_b   1.000
_cell.length_c   1.000
_cell.angle_alpha   90.00
_cell.angle_beta   90.00
_cell.angle_gamma   90.00
#
_symmetry.space_group_name_H-M   'P 1'
#
loop_
_entity.id
_entity.type
_entity.pdbx_description
1 polymer ?
#
loop_
_entity_poly.entity_id
_entity_poly.type
_entity_poly.pdbx_seq_one_letter_code
_entity_poly.pdbx_strand_id
1 'polypeptide(L)'
;MKWTTPLLSAVFALVFISTPATADEPLTMELIQRISATSTELGPIENGMDEFSDLEAFADYDDPADIMLLSNTKQDQLFEAGLKEQGLYDKAEAILDNQSWDSYGDYMRNKMRIGLLVIHKLKGNALPAAGNEKTAMLLKQMPPSKADIDFVDKNWEKIIPELQAMNRS
;
A
#
# COMPACT_ATOMS: atom_id res chain seq x y z
N MET A 1 -30.19 -40.58 45.06
CA MET A 1 -28.76 -40.49 45.41
C MET A 1 -27.98 -40.53 44.09
N LYS A 2 -27.25 -39.44 43.75
CA LYS A 2 -26.25 -39.24 42.65
C LYS A 2 -26.78 -39.34 41.18
N TRP A 3 -26.98 -38.25 40.42
CA TRP A 3 -26.02 -37.39 39.65
C TRP A 3 -25.16 -38.25 38.69
N THR A 4 -25.05 -38.06 37.36
CA THR A 4 -24.90 -36.87 36.48
C THR A 4 -25.07 -37.25 34.98
N THR A 5 -25.56 -36.34 34.13
CA THR A 5 -25.29 -36.31 32.66
C THR A 5 -23.95 -35.58 32.42
N PRO A 6 -23.23 -35.76 31.28
CA PRO A 6 -23.44 -34.80 30.18
C PRO A 6 -23.14 -35.28 28.73
N LEU A 7 -23.76 -34.54 27.80
CA LEU A 7 -23.30 -34.07 26.48
C LEU A 7 -22.33 -34.94 25.65
N LEU A 8 -22.79 -35.37 24.47
CA LEU A 8 -21.91 -35.63 23.33
C LEU A 8 -21.87 -34.38 22.43
N SER A 9 -20.67 -33.85 22.26
CA SER A 9 -20.32 -32.63 21.52
C SER A 9 -20.59 -32.72 20.02
N ALA A 10 -21.18 -31.67 19.47
CA ALA A 10 -21.13 -31.35 18.06
C ALA A 10 -19.73 -30.81 17.71
N VAL A 11 -18.99 -31.54 16.89
CA VAL A 11 -17.76 -31.05 16.26
C VAL A 11 -18.17 -30.42 14.92
N PHE A 12 -18.44 -29.12 14.92
CA PHE A 12 -18.39 -28.32 13.70
C PHE A 12 -16.91 -28.00 13.46
N ALA A 13 -16.29 -28.73 12.53
CA ALA A 13 -15.00 -28.35 12.00
C ALA A 13 -15.19 -27.04 11.22
N LEU A 14 -14.78 -25.91 11.81
CA LEU A 14 -14.48 -24.71 11.05
C LEU A 14 -13.35 -25.09 10.08
N VAL A 15 -13.71 -25.30 8.81
CA VAL A 15 -12.74 -25.22 7.72
C VAL A 15 -12.37 -23.75 7.62
N PHE A 16 -11.31 -23.35 8.31
CA PHE A 16 -10.58 -22.14 7.97
C PHE A 16 -10.05 -22.37 6.55
N ILE A 17 -10.78 -21.87 5.57
CA ILE A 17 -10.19 -21.60 4.25
C ILE A 17 -9.25 -20.43 4.52
N SER A 18 -8.00 -20.75 4.81
CA SER A 18 -6.92 -19.77 4.73
C SER A 18 -6.94 -19.26 3.29
N THR A 19 -7.46 -18.05 3.07
CA THR A 19 -7.20 -17.32 1.84
C THR A 19 -5.68 -17.29 1.67
N PRO A 20 -5.14 -17.77 0.53
CA PRO A 20 -3.71 -17.66 0.30
C PRO A 20 -3.36 -16.18 0.41
N ALA A 21 -2.28 -15.88 1.14
CA ALA A 21 -1.63 -14.58 1.07
C ALA A 21 -1.55 -14.19 -0.41
N THR A 22 -2.20 -13.09 -0.77
CA THR A 22 -2.29 -12.61 -2.15
C THR A 22 -0.87 -12.55 -2.67
N ALA A 23 -0.54 -13.43 -3.62
CA ALA A 23 0.74 -13.34 -4.31
C ALA A 23 0.79 -11.93 -4.89
N ASP A 24 1.80 -11.14 -4.52
CA ASP A 24 1.94 -9.75 -4.95
C ASP A 24 1.61 -9.65 -6.45
N GLU A 25 0.64 -8.81 -6.79
CA GLU A 25 0.19 -8.64 -8.18
C GLU A 25 1.43 -8.36 -9.07
N PRO A 26 1.58 -9.05 -10.21
CA PRO A 26 2.72 -8.80 -11.08
C PRO A 26 2.72 -7.34 -11.53
N LEU A 27 3.91 -6.73 -11.59
CA LEU A 27 4.03 -5.39 -12.10
C LEU A 27 3.72 -5.38 -13.61
N THR A 28 2.67 -4.66 -13.99
CA THR A 28 2.22 -4.50 -15.39
C THR A 28 2.02 -3.04 -15.73
N MET A 29 1.88 -2.71 -17.02
CA MET A 29 1.52 -1.34 -17.43
C MET A 29 0.11 -0.97 -16.99
N GLU A 30 -0.81 -1.94 -16.93
CA GLU A 30 -2.17 -1.73 -16.45
C GLU A 30 -2.17 -1.34 -14.97
N LEU A 31 -1.38 -2.01 -14.15
CA LEU A 31 -1.19 -1.62 -12.75
C LEU A 31 -0.64 -0.21 -12.61
N ILE A 32 0.37 0.18 -13.40
CA ILE A 32 0.93 1.53 -13.37
C ILE A 32 -0.10 2.59 -13.79
N GLN A 33 -0.88 2.31 -14.83
CA GLN A 33 -1.95 3.19 -15.29
C GLN A 33 -3.06 3.33 -14.25
N ARG A 34 -3.44 2.22 -13.61
CA ARG A 34 -4.40 2.23 -12.50
C ARG A 34 -3.89 3.07 -11.34
N ILE A 35 -2.61 2.92 -10.94
CA ILE A 35 -2.00 3.76 -9.89
C ILE A 35 -2.05 5.24 -10.30
N SER A 36 -1.66 5.57 -11.53
CA SER A 36 -1.67 6.93 -12.08
C SER A 36 -3.06 7.58 -12.06
N ALA A 37 -4.08 6.87 -12.52
CA ALA A 37 -5.48 7.31 -12.48
C ALA A 37 -5.96 7.50 -11.04
N THR A 38 -5.69 6.53 -10.16
CA THR A 38 -6.09 6.57 -8.75
C THR A 38 -5.40 7.73 -8.02
N SER A 39 -4.11 7.96 -8.23
CA SER A 39 -3.40 9.11 -7.65
C SER A 39 -3.97 10.43 -8.11
N THR A 40 -4.39 10.54 -9.37
CA THR A 40 -5.03 11.75 -9.89
C THR A 40 -6.34 12.06 -9.15
N GLU A 41 -7.15 11.04 -8.86
CA GLU A 41 -8.43 11.20 -8.16
C GLU A 41 -8.27 11.36 -6.65
N LEU A 42 -7.32 10.64 -6.04
CA LEU A 42 -7.02 10.69 -4.61
C LEU A 42 -6.13 11.88 -4.22
N GLY A 43 -5.42 12.54 -5.14
CA GLY A 43 -4.52 13.67 -4.84
C GLY A 43 -5.12 14.73 -3.90
N PRO A 44 -6.35 15.23 -4.15
CA PRO A 44 -7.00 16.17 -3.23
C PRO A 44 -7.29 15.61 -1.83
N ILE A 45 -7.46 14.29 -1.69
CA ILE A 45 -7.61 13.60 -0.39
C ILE A 45 -6.24 13.43 0.26
N GLU A 46 -5.25 12.95 -0.48
CA GLU A 46 -3.86 12.76 -0.03
C GLU A 46 -3.24 14.07 0.47
N ASN A 47 -3.40 15.17 -0.26
CA ASN A 47 -2.96 16.50 0.15
C ASN A 47 -3.70 17.00 1.42
N GLY A 48 -4.93 16.52 1.65
CA GLY A 48 -5.67 16.78 2.89
C GLY A 48 -5.19 15.93 4.07
N MET A 49 -4.42 14.87 3.80
CA MET A 49 -3.81 13.99 4.79
C MET A 49 -2.33 14.33 5.05
N ASP A 50 -1.81 15.45 4.53
CA ASP A 50 -0.42 15.89 4.74
C ASP A 50 -0.02 16.03 6.23
N GLU A 51 -1.00 16.00 7.14
CA GLU A 51 -0.84 15.96 8.60
C GLU A 51 -0.97 14.53 9.16
N PHE A 52 -0.55 13.48 8.43
CA PHE A 52 -0.60 12.09 8.88
C PHE A 52 -0.04 11.87 10.29
N SER A 53 1.00 12.63 10.68
CA SER A 53 1.63 12.56 12.01
C SER A 53 0.72 13.01 13.16
N ASP A 54 -0.30 13.80 12.88
CA ASP A 54 -1.10 14.48 13.90
C ASP A 54 -2.44 13.76 14.15
N LEU A 55 -2.74 12.73 13.35
CA LEU A 55 -3.92 11.88 13.51
C LEU A 55 -3.69 10.84 14.61
N GLU A 56 -4.72 10.60 15.42
CA GLU A 56 -4.67 9.61 16.51
C GLU A 56 -4.33 8.21 15.97
N ALA A 57 -4.85 7.88 14.77
CA ALA A 57 -4.55 6.61 14.12
C ALA A 57 -3.04 6.35 13.91
N PHE A 58 -2.23 7.38 13.74
CA PHE A 58 -0.80 7.28 13.44
C PHE A 58 0.10 7.81 14.56
N ALA A 59 -0.46 8.18 15.72
CA ALA A 59 0.28 8.81 16.82
C ALA A 59 1.46 7.98 17.36
N ASP A 60 1.45 6.66 17.16
CA ASP A 60 2.55 5.75 17.53
C ASP A 60 3.66 5.67 16.46
N TYR A 61 3.53 6.40 15.33
CA TYR A 61 4.42 6.32 14.17
C TYR A 61 4.91 7.71 13.77
N ASP A 62 6.16 8.01 14.12
CA ASP A 62 6.81 9.28 13.79
C ASP A 62 7.16 9.42 12.29
N ASP A 63 7.11 8.33 11.52
CA ASP A 63 7.40 8.34 10.09
C ASP A 63 6.44 7.46 9.26
N PRO A 64 5.90 7.97 8.13
CA PRO A 64 5.10 7.17 7.20
C PRO A 64 5.80 5.91 6.66
N ALA A 65 7.13 5.90 6.60
CA ALA A 65 7.94 4.74 6.24
C ALA A 65 7.76 3.56 7.21
N ASP A 66 7.56 3.83 8.49
CA ASP A 66 7.40 2.79 9.51
C ASP A 66 6.08 2.04 9.33
N ILE A 67 5.05 2.74 8.86
CA ILE A 67 3.76 2.15 8.50
C ILE A 67 3.95 1.12 7.38
N MET A 68 4.75 1.44 6.36
CA MET A 68 4.97 0.57 5.20
C MET A 68 5.73 -0.73 5.54
N LEU A 69 6.35 -0.80 6.72
CA LEU A 69 7.06 -1.99 7.23
C LEU A 69 6.17 -2.90 8.07
N LEU A 70 4.93 -2.48 8.38
CA LEU A 70 3.97 -3.28 9.13
C LEU A 70 3.34 -4.37 8.23
N SER A 71 2.66 -5.34 8.84
CA SER A 71 1.83 -6.30 8.08
C SER A 71 0.75 -5.58 7.27
N ASN A 72 0.41 -6.08 6.07
CA ASN A 72 -0.63 -5.50 5.21
C ASN A 72 -1.93 -5.20 5.97
N THR A 73 -2.43 -6.15 6.78
CA THR A 73 -3.64 -5.95 7.59
C THR A 73 -3.54 -4.75 8.53
N LYS A 74 -2.38 -4.52 9.14
CA LYS A 74 -2.17 -3.39 10.05
C LYS A 74 -2.07 -2.08 9.27
N GLN A 75 -1.43 -2.09 8.10
CA GLN A 75 -1.43 -0.93 7.20
C GLN A 75 -2.85 -0.55 6.81
N ASP A 76 -3.64 -1.53 6.35
CA ASP A 76 -5.04 -1.32 5.94
C ASP A 76 -5.87 -0.71 7.09
N GLN A 77 -5.73 -1.25 8.31
CA GLN A 77 -6.40 -0.72 9.50
C GLN A 77 -6.02 0.73 9.84
N LEU A 78 -4.74 1.08 9.73
CA LEU A 78 -4.26 2.43 10.04
C LEU A 78 -4.76 3.45 9.02
N PHE A 79 -4.65 3.13 7.73
CA PHE A 79 -5.16 3.99 6.66
C PHE A 79 -6.68 4.16 6.72
N GLU A 80 -7.43 3.08 6.96
CA GLU A 80 -8.87 3.15 7.18
C GLU A 80 -9.23 4.05 8.37
N ALA A 81 -8.56 3.88 9.51
CA ALA A 81 -8.79 4.70 10.68
C ALA A 81 -8.50 6.19 10.42
N GLY A 82 -7.37 6.51 9.79
CA GLY A 82 -7.02 7.89 9.44
C GLY A 82 -8.00 8.53 8.47
N LEU A 83 -8.46 7.78 7.46
CA LEU A 83 -9.50 8.25 6.53
C LEU A 83 -10.84 8.50 7.25
N LYS A 84 -11.21 7.66 8.22
CA LYS A 84 -12.43 7.84 9.02
C LYS A 84 -12.33 9.04 9.96
N GLU A 85 -11.20 9.22 10.61
CA GLU A 85 -10.92 10.37 11.49
C GLU A 85 -11.06 11.69 10.74
N GLN A 86 -10.62 11.74 9.49
CA GLN A 86 -10.74 12.89 8.61
C GLN A 86 -12.11 13.01 7.91
N GLY A 87 -13.01 12.03 8.07
CA GLY A 87 -14.29 12.01 7.38
C GLY A 87 -14.18 11.84 5.85
N LEU A 88 -13.07 11.28 5.37
CA LEU A 88 -12.74 11.09 3.95
C LEU A 88 -12.96 9.65 3.48
N TYR A 89 -13.24 8.71 4.39
CA TYR A 89 -13.35 7.28 4.12
C TYR A 89 -14.28 6.95 2.95
N ASP A 90 -15.55 7.35 3.00
CA ASP A 90 -16.53 7.01 1.95
C ASP A 90 -16.12 7.54 0.57
N LYS A 91 -15.48 8.72 0.53
CA LYS A 91 -15.00 9.32 -0.72
C LYS A 91 -13.80 8.56 -1.27
N ALA A 92 -12.86 8.17 -0.41
CA ALA A 92 -11.70 7.37 -0.80
C ALA A 92 -12.11 5.98 -1.27
N GLU A 93 -12.98 5.28 -0.53
CA GLU A 93 -13.50 3.96 -0.89
C GLU A 93 -14.21 3.99 -2.25
N ALA A 94 -15.04 5.01 -2.52
CA ALA A 94 -15.69 5.11 -3.83
C ALA A 94 -14.70 5.23 -5.01
N ILE A 95 -13.57 5.92 -4.81
CA ILE A 95 -12.51 6.03 -5.82
C ILE A 95 -11.77 4.69 -5.95
N LEU A 96 -11.45 4.05 -4.82
CA LEU A 96 -10.74 2.78 -4.77
C LEU A 96 -11.54 1.65 -5.42
N ASP A 97 -12.84 1.54 -5.11
CA ASP A 97 -13.77 0.58 -5.69
C ASP A 97 -13.87 0.73 -7.21
N ASN A 98 -13.97 1.98 -7.70
CA ASN A 98 -14.04 2.26 -9.15
C ASN A 98 -12.77 1.81 -9.88
N GLN A 99 -11.64 1.80 -9.19
CA GLN A 99 -10.35 1.36 -9.72
C GLN A 99 -10.06 -0.10 -9.37
N SER A 100 -10.95 -0.79 -8.65
CA SER A 100 -10.76 -2.19 -8.21
C SER A 100 -9.54 -2.39 -7.30
N TRP A 101 -9.34 -1.48 -6.35
CA TRP A 101 -8.41 -1.69 -5.24
C TRP A 101 -9.12 -2.37 -4.08
N ASP A 102 -8.42 -3.28 -3.39
CA ASP A 102 -8.98 -3.96 -2.21
C ASP A 102 -9.06 -3.04 -0.98
N SER A 103 -8.16 -2.07 -0.89
CA SER A 103 -8.11 -1.09 0.19
C SER A 103 -7.23 0.11 -0.17
N TYR A 104 -7.31 1.19 0.63
CA TYR A 104 -6.37 2.29 0.52
C TYR A 104 -4.92 1.85 0.79
N GLY A 105 -4.72 0.94 1.74
CA GLY A 105 -3.41 0.37 2.04
C GLY A 105 -2.83 -0.43 0.87
N ASP A 106 -3.66 -1.15 0.12
CA ASP A 106 -3.23 -1.87 -1.09
C ASP A 106 -2.75 -0.93 -2.18
N TYR A 107 -3.51 0.12 -2.46
CA TYR A 107 -3.11 1.20 -3.35
C TYR A 107 -1.77 1.83 -2.90
N MET A 108 -1.62 2.16 -1.61
CA MET A 108 -0.40 2.79 -1.08
C MET A 108 0.82 1.88 -1.17
N ARG A 109 0.67 0.57 -0.92
CA ARG A 109 1.74 -0.42 -1.11
C ARG A 109 2.21 -0.46 -2.56
N ASN A 110 1.27 -0.51 -3.51
CA ASN A 110 1.59 -0.54 -4.92
C ASN A 110 2.23 0.77 -5.41
N LYS A 111 1.72 1.93 -4.96
CA LYS A 111 2.32 3.25 -5.22
C LYS A 111 3.74 3.34 -4.66
N MET A 112 3.97 2.89 -3.44
CA MET A 112 5.30 2.86 -2.81
C MET A 112 6.27 1.93 -3.56
N ARG A 113 5.81 0.73 -3.98
CA ARG A 113 6.61 -0.20 -4.79
C ARG A 113 7.13 0.48 -6.07
N ILE A 114 6.28 1.23 -6.78
CA ILE A 114 6.70 2.03 -7.94
C ILE A 114 7.70 3.12 -7.56
N GLY A 115 7.45 3.86 -6.48
CA GLY A 115 8.36 4.89 -5.98
C GLY A 115 9.77 4.35 -5.71
N LEU A 116 9.86 3.21 -5.01
CA LEU A 116 11.13 2.54 -4.73
C LEU A 116 11.84 2.07 -6.00
N LEU A 117 11.11 1.57 -6.99
CA LEU A 117 11.66 1.18 -8.30
C LEU A 117 12.20 2.38 -9.07
N VAL A 118 11.50 3.51 -9.07
CA VAL A 118 11.96 4.76 -9.68
C VAL A 118 13.25 5.24 -9.01
N ILE A 119 13.28 5.24 -7.68
CA ILE A 119 14.49 5.60 -6.94
C ILE A 119 15.63 4.63 -7.26
N HIS A 120 15.37 3.32 -7.35
CA HIS A 120 16.37 2.33 -7.75
C HIS A 120 16.94 2.62 -9.14
N LYS A 121 16.06 2.84 -10.13
CA LYS A 121 16.41 3.18 -11.52
C LYS A 121 17.25 4.46 -11.61
N LEU A 122 16.87 5.50 -10.87
CA LEU A 122 17.55 6.80 -10.88
C LEU A 122 18.84 6.81 -10.04
N LYS A 123 18.94 6.02 -8.96
CA LYS A 123 20.19 5.87 -8.20
C LYS A 123 21.28 5.15 -9.02
N GLY A 124 20.89 4.25 -9.92
CA GLY A 124 21.80 3.68 -10.93
C GLY A 124 22.32 4.71 -11.96
N ASN A 125 21.57 5.81 -12.15
CA ASN A 125 21.85 6.89 -13.10
C ASN A 125 21.81 8.26 -12.39
N ALA A 126 22.74 8.51 -11.46
CA ALA A 126 23.02 9.82 -10.86
C ALA A 126 21.79 10.67 -10.44
N LEU A 127 21.21 10.34 -9.29
CA LEU A 127 20.67 11.36 -8.38
C LEU A 127 21.43 11.29 -7.05
N PRO A 128 22.49 12.10 -6.85
CA PRO A 128 22.86 12.51 -5.51
C PRO A 128 21.83 13.57 -5.05
N ALA A 129 21.29 13.41 -3.85
CA ALA A 129 20.75 14.47 -2.96
C ALA A 129 19.27 14.42 -2.51
N ALA A 130 18.39 13.54 -2.98
CA ALA A 130 16.99 13.50 -2.47
C ALA A 130 16.62 12.27 -1.62
N GLY A 131 17.47 11.25 -1.58
CA GLY A 131 17.23 10.08 -0.73
C GLY A 131 17.78 10.32 0.68
N ASN A 132 16.93 10.82 1.59
CA ASN A 132 17.20 10.78 3.03
C ASN A 132 17.60 9.35 3.47
N GLU A 133 18.30 9.24 4.61
CA GLU A 133 18.70 7.96 5.23
C GLU A 133 17.54 6.95 5.27
N LYS A 134 16.31 7.46 5.43
CA LYS A 134 15.08 6.69 5.47
C LYS A 134 14.69 6.04 4.14
N THR A 135 14.83 6.72 3.01
CA THR A 135 14.64 6.10 1.69
C THR A 135 15.66 4.99 1.43
N ALA A 136 16.90 5.17 1.89
CA ALA A 136 17.92 4.12 1.81
C ALA A 136 17.60 2.93 2.73
N MET A 137 17.06 3.21 3.93
CA MET A 137 16.56 2.21 4.85
C MET A 137 15.39 1.42 4.22
N LEU A 138 14.40 2.09 3.65
CA LEU A 138 13.26 1.45 2.97
C LEU A 138 13.73 0.56 1.82
N LEU A 139 14.64 1.03 0.96
CA LEU A 139 15.20 0.20 -0.12
C LEU A 139 15.97 -1.03 0.40
N LYS A 140 16.56 -0.94 1.59
CA LYS A 140 17.26 -2.07 2.21
C LYS A 140 16.28 -3.07 2.82
N GLN A 141 15.19 -2.60 3.41
CA GLN A 141 14.19 -3.45 4.07
C GLN A 141 13.17 -4.03 3.08
N MET A 142 12.87 -3.28 2.01
CA MET A 142 11.95 -3.64 0.93
C MET A 142 12.67 -3.52 -0.42
N PRO A 143 13.68 -4.36 -0.69
CA PRO A 143 14.40 -4.32 -1.95
C PRO A 143 13.44 -4.67 -3.11
N PRO A 144 13.44 -3.90 -4.22
CA PRO A 144 12.64 -4.25 -5.38
C PRO A 144 13.01 -5.62 -5.93
N SER A 145 12.01 -6.37 -6.41
CA SER A 145 12.25 -7.68 -6.99
C SER A 145 12.98 -7.56 -8.34
N LYS A 146 13.74 -8.59 -8.72
CA LYS A 146 14.39 -8.63 -10.03
C LYS A 146 13.38 -8.50 -11.18
N ALA A 147 12.23 -9.16 -11.07
CA ALA A 147 11.18 -9.11 -12.09
C ALA A 147 10.66 -7.68 -12.30
N ASP A 148 10.49 -6.92 -11.22
CA ASP A 148 10.04 -5.53 -11.30
C ASP A 148 11.10 -4.61 -11.88
N ILE A 149 12.37 -4.81 -11.50
CA ILE A 149 13.49 -4.08 -12.08
C ILE A 149 13.55 -4.32 -13.59
N ASP A 150 13.51 -5.59 -14.02
CA ASP A 150 13.54 -5.96 -15.43
C ASP A 150 12.33 -5.37 -16.19
N PHE A 151 11.15 -5.32 -15.55
CA PHE A 151 9.96 -4.69 -16.12
C PHE A 151 10.14 -3.18 -16.31
N VAL A 152 10.62 -2.47 -15.29
CA VAL A 152 10.83 -1.02 -15.33
C VAL A 152 11.90 -0.67 -16.34
N ASP A 153 12.99 -1.42 -16.39
CA ASP A 153 14.06 -1.22 -17.36
C ASP A 153 13.58 -1.34 -18.80
N LYS A 154 12.72 -2.33 -19.08
CA LYS A 154 12.16 -2.56 -20.41
C LYS A 154 11.12 -1.51 -20.81
N ASN A 155 10.40 -0.92 -19.85
CA ASN A 155 9.25 -0.07 -20.12
C ASN A 155 9.43 1.39 -19.69
N TRP A 156 10.65 1.80 -19.29
CA TRP A 156 10.93 3.11 -18.68
C TRP A 156 10.29 4.31 -19.41
N GLU A 157 10.45 4.38 -20.73
CA GLU A 157 9.89 5.46 -21.55
C GLU A 157 8.35 5.54 -21.52
N LYS A 158 7.68 4.42 -21.29
CA LYS A 158 6.22 4.35 -21.15
C LYS A 158 5.76 4.65 -19.73
N ILE A 159 6.63 4.45 -18.75
CA ILE A 159 6.34 4.69 -17.33
C ILE A 159 6.47 6.18 -17.01
N ILE A 160 7.40 6.91 -17.65
CA ILE A 160 7.64 8.34 -17.39
C ILE A 160 6.34 9.19 -17.45
N PRO A 161 5.49 9.11 -18.50
CA PRO A 161 4.27 9.90 -18.55
C PRO A 161 3.31 9.64 -17.39
N GLU A 162 3.22 8.39 -16.94
CA GLU A 162 2.38 8.00 -15.80
C GLU A 162 2.93 8.57 -14.49
N LEU A 163 4.25 8.51 -14.28
CA LEU A 163 4.89 9.13 -13.11
C LEU A 163 4.68 10.65 -13.09
N GLN A 164 4.71 11.29 -14.26
CA GLN A 164 4.44 12.73 -14.39
C GLN A 164 2.98 13.06 -14.08
N ALA A 165 2.03 12.18 -14.39
CA ALA A 165 0.63 12.37 -14.02
C ALA A 165 0.44 12.24 -12.50
N MET A 166 1.05 11.22 -11.87
CA MET A 166 1.04 11.03 -10.41
C MET A 166 1.62 12.22 -9.63
N ASN A 167 2.56 12.98 -10.20
CA ASN A 167 3.19 14.12 -9.51
C ASN A 167 2.46 15.46 -9.73
N ARG A 168 1.35 15.48 -10.47
CA ARG A 168 0.54 16.68 -10.72
C ARG A 168 -0.74 16.73 -9.87
N SER A 169 -1.06 15.63 -9.21
CA SER A 169 -2.19 15.45 -8.29
C SER A 169 -1.83 15.90 -6.88
#